data_AF-A0A2D5UGU2-F1
#
_entry.id   AF-A0A2D5UGU2-F1
#
_cell.length_a   1.000
_cell.length_b   1.000
_cell.length_c   1.000
_cell.angle_alpha   90.00
_cell.angle_beta   90.00
_cell.angle_gamma   90.00
#
_symmetry.space_group_name_H-M   'P 1'
#
loop_
_entity.id
_entity.type
_entity.pdbx_description
1 polymer ?
#
loop_
_entity_poly.entity_id
_entity_poly.type
_entity_poly.pdbx_seq_one_letter_code
_entity_poly.pdbx_strand_id
1 'polypeptide(L)'
;MSVTSLVAQKRIATLEYIETYKSIAIKKQKKYRIPASITLAQGILESGSGNSKLARKANNHFGIKCHKGWTGKKYHTDDDAKNECFRKYKKAEDSYKDHSEFLTQRGRYSFLFEYKTNDYKKWAYGLKQAGYATNPKYPQLLIKIIEKYNLDKYDKKVKKKQDKKTDIKKENYIAISTANFKQVDRWSSGRKIYENNGVKLIIIEKGDTFNGLADEFDIYRWQFKNYNDLEKKHVLKIGEVIYLEKKKRKADKKYKTHVINARETIHYISQLYGISLKRIYKLNNLPKGIQLEEGKKIKLR
;
A
#
# COMPACT_ATOMS: atom_id res chain seq x y z
N MET A 1 7.33 -54.47 13.00
CA MET A 1 6.26 -53.43 13.04
C MET A 1 6.90 -52.11 13.43
N SER A 2 6.89 -51.11 12.55
CA SER A 2 7.50 -49.80 12.82
C SER A 2 6.46 -48.88 13.46
N VAL A 3 6.66 -48.53 14.72
CA VAL A 3 5.77 -47.63 15.47
C VAL A 3 6.13 -46.20 15.07
N THR A 4 5.32 -45.60 14.20
CA THR A 4 5.41 -44.17 13.90
C THR A 4 4.84 -43.40 15.10
N SER A 5 5.73 -42.88 15.94
CA SER A 5 5.38 -41.91 16.99
C SER A 5 4.83 -40.63 16.35
N LEU A 6 3.52 -40.43 16.42
CA LEU A 6 2.86 -39.16 16.16
C LEU A 6 3.21 -38.19 17.29
N VAL A 7 4.32 -37.46 17.16
CA VAL A 7 4.63 -36.36 18.06
C VAL A 7 3.58 -35.26 17.84
N ALA A 8 2.60 -35.18 18.73
CA ALA A 8 1.64 -34.09 18.77
C ALA A 8 2.41 -32.77 18.90
N GLN A 9 2.29 -31.90 17.89
CA GLN A 9 3.09 -30.69 17.82
C GLN A 9 2.71 -29.74 18.96
N LYS A 10 3.70 -29.36 19.79
CA LYS A 10 3.51 -28.50 20.97
C LYS A 10 2.84 -27.19 20.58
N ARG A 11 1.68 -26.92 21.17
CA ARG A 11 0.91 -25.68 20.97
C ARG A 11 1.59 -24.53 21.71
N ILE A 12 1.78 -23.40 21.05
CA ILE A 12 2.33 -22.17 21.64
C ILE A 12 1.27 -21.55 22.53
N ALA A 13 1.62 -21.27 23.79
CA ALA A 13 0.74 -20.55 24.71
C ALA A 13 0.66 -19.06 24.32
N THR A 14 -0.48 -18.40 24.57
CA THR A 14 -0.63 -16.98 24.20
C THR A 14 0.39 -16.07 24.87
N LEU A 15 0.78 -16.35 26.12
CA LEU A 15 1.85 -15.61 26.81
C LEU A 15 3.21 -15.77 26.12
N GLU A 16 3.54 -16.98 25.65
CA GLU A 16 4.76 -17.25 24.90
C GLU A 16 4.76 -16.52 23.55
N TYR A 17 3.61 -16.49 22.87
CA TYR A 17 3.43 -15.70 21.66
C TYR A 17 3.68 -14.21 21.90
N ILE A 18 3.10 -13.66 22.98
CA ILE A 18 3.30 -12.26 23.37
C ILE A 18 4.78 -11.99 23.64
N GLU A 19 5.45 -12.84 24.41
CA GLU A 19 6.87 -12.67 24.73
C GLU A 19 7.74 -12.65 23.47
N THR A 20 7.46 -13.58 22.54
CA THR A 20 8.16 -13.69 21.27
C THR A 20 8.02 -12.42 20.41
N TYR A 21 6.83 -11.84 20.33
CA TYR A 21 6.53 -10.80 19.35
C TYR A 21 6.41 -9.36 19.91
N LYS A 22 6.37 -9.16 21.24
CA LYS A 22 6.20 -7.82 21.85
C LYS A 22 7.25 -6.81 21.36
N SER A 23 8.51 -7.24 21.25
CA SER A 23 9.61 -6.39 20.81
C SER A 23 9.45 -5.93 19.36
N ILE A 24 8.90 -6.79 18.49
CA ILE A 24 8.59 -6.44 17.10
C ILE A 24 7.42 -5.46 17.08
N ALA A 25 6.33 -5.73 17.80
CA ALA A 25 5.17 -4.83 17.86
C ALA A 25 5.54 -3.42 18.34
N ILE A 26 6.36 -3.29 19.39
CA ILE A 26 6.85 -1.99 19.89
C ILE A 26 7.70 -1.26 18.84
N LYS A 27 8.59 -1.97 18.14
CA LYS A 27 9.39 -1.38 17.04
C LYS A 27 8.49 -0.89 15.91
N LYS A 28 7.44 -1.65 15.56
CA LYS A 28 6.46 -1.25 14.54
C LYS A 28 5.65 -0.05 14.99
N GLN A 29 5.21 0.02 16.24
CA GLN A 29 4.53 1.21 16.77
C GLN A 29 5.39 2.47 16.62
N LYS A 30 6.67 2.42 17.00
CA LYS A 30 7.58 3.57 16.84
C LYS A 30 7.69 4.02 15.37
N LYS A 31 7.72 3.07 14.43
CA LYS A 31 7.93 3.35 13.01
C LYS A 31 6.65 3.74 12.25
N TYR A 32 5.58 3.00 12.47
CA TYR A 32 4.34 3.08 11.68
C TYR A 32 3.19 3.74 12.47
N ARG A 33 3.36 4.02 13.77
CA ARG A 33 2.36 4.65 14.65
C ARG A 33 1.06 3.84 14.83
N ILE A 34 1.14 2.53 14.73
CA ILE A 34 0.05 1.59 15.10
C ILE A 34 0.28 1.16 16.56
N PRO A 35 -0.72 1.15 17.46
CA PRO A 35 -0.54 0.63 18.82
C PRO A 35 0.03 -0.79 18.81
N ALA A 36 1.02 -1.04 19.68
CA ALA A 36 1.62 -2.36 19.83
C ALA A 36 0.60 -3.34 20.39
N SER A 37 -0.29 -2.89 21.27
CA SER A 37 -1.42 -3.66 21.79
C SER A 37 -2.32 -4.18 20.67
N ILE A 38 -2.71 -3.31 19.73
CA ILE A 38 -3.51 -3.65 18.55
C ILE A 38 -2.77 -4.68 17.68
N THR A 39 -1.50 -4.43 17.38
CA THR A 39 -0.70 -5.34 16.55
C THR A 39 -0.61 -6.74 17.18
N LEU A 40 -0.37 -6.82 18.49
CA LEU A 40 -0.30 -8.10 19.21
C LEU A 40 -1.67 -8.78 19.29
N ALA A 41 -2.74 -8.03 19.59
CA ALA A 41 -4.08 -8.58 19.70
C ALA A 41 -4.59 -9.15 18.38
N GLN A 42 -4.36 -8.45 17.27
CA GLN A 42 -4.63 -8.98 15.93
C GLN A 42 -3.79 -10.23 15.67
N GLY A 43 -2.47 -10.18 15.91
CA GLY A 43 -1.60 -11.35 15.75
C GLY A 43 -2.10 -12.57 16.54
N ILE A 44 -2.52 -12.38 17.79
CA ILE A 44 -3.09 -13.43 18.65
C ILE A 44 -4.39 -13.99 18.06
N LEU A 45 -5.31 -13.11 17.68
CA LEU A 45 -6.64 -13.49 17.17
C LEU A 45 -6.53 -14.22 15.82
N GLU A 46 -5.89 -13.59 14.84
CA GLU A 46 -5.81 -14.08 13.45
C GLU A 46 -4.97 -15.35 13.31
N SER A 47 -3.96 -15.54 14.17
CA SER A 47 -3.08 -16.70 14.10
C SER A 47 -3.37 -17.78 15.15
N GLY A 48 -4.37 -17.59 16.01
CA GLY A 48 -4.61 -18.46 17.16
C GLY A 48 -3.36 -18.57 18.05
N SER A 49 -2.72 -17.44 18.35
CA SER A 49 -1.41 -17.36 19.01
C SER A 49 -0.30 -18.13 18.28
N GLY A 50 -0.25 -18.04 16.95
CA GLY A 50 0.75 -18.67 16.09
C GLY A 50 0.47 -20.13 15.73
N ASN A 51 -0.62 -20.71 16.23
CA ASN A 51 -0.93 -22.13 16.08
C ASN A 51 -1.75 -22.45 14.81
N SER A 52 -2.29 -21.45 14.12
CA SER A 52 -3.04 -21.69 12.88
C SER A 52 -2.15 -22.33 11.81
N LYS A 53 -2.77 -23.11 10.91
CA LYS A 53 -2.05 -23.75 9.79
C LYS A 53 -1.37 -22.69 8.92
N LEU A 54 -2.06 -21.57 8.67
CA LEU A 54 -1.54 -20.45 7.90
C LEU A 54 -0.31 -19.81 8.57
N ALA A 55 -0.35 -19.57 9.89
CA ALA A 55 0.79 -19.02 10.62
C ALA A 55 1.99 -19.99 10.61
N ARG A 56 1.77 -21.28 10.87
CA ARG A 56 2.85 -22.28 10.92
C ARG A 56 3.47 -22.58 9.55
N LYS A 57 2.66 -22.72 8.50
CA LYS A 57 3.13 -23.15 7.17
C LYS A 57 3.54 -21.97 6.27
N ALA A 58 3.00 -20.78 6.53
CA ALA A 58 3.24 -19.61 5.69
C ALA A 58 3.83 -18.40 6.44
N ASN A 59 4.07 -18.50 7.76
CA ASN A 59 4.49 -17.37 8.61
C ASN A 59 3.56 -16.16 8.51
N ASN A 60 2.29 -16.36 8.14
CA ASN A 60 1.30 -15.29 7.98
C ASN A 60 0.42 -15.22 9.22
N HIS A 61 0.73 -14.28 10.12
CA HIS A 61 0.07 -14.14 11.41
C HIS A 61 -1.17 -13.24 11.40
N PHE A 62 -1.50 -12.61 10.26
CA PHE A 62 -2.52 -11.57 10.15
C PHE A 62 -3.57 -11.87 9.08
N GLY A 63 -3.55 -13.08 8.50
CA GLY A 63 -4.52 -13.48 7.48
C GLY A 63 -4.44 -12.68 6.17
N ILE A 64 -3.29 -12.08 5.83
CA ILE A 64 -3.22 -11.17 4.67
C ILE A 64 -3.32 -11.97 3.37
N LYS A 65 -4.39 -11.72 2.61
CA LYS A 65 -4.67 -12.32 1.30
C LYS A 65 -3.75 -11.75 0.21
N CYS A 66 -3.63 -12.49 -0.90
CA CYS A 66 -2.91 -12.05 -2.09
C CYS A 66 -3.71 -10.97 -2.83
N HIS A 67 -3.34 -9.70 -2.67
CA HIS A 67 -3.93 -8.60 -3.44
C HIS A 67 -3.23 -8.42 -4.80
N LYS A 68 -3.86 -7.67 -5.71
CA LYS A 68 -3.28 -7.30 -7.02
C LYS A 68 -1.90 -6.67 -6.84
N GLY A 69 -0.90 -7.26 -7.50
CA GLY A 69 0.49 -6.82 -7.43
C GLY A 69 1.36 -7.49 -6.36
N TRP A 70 0.83 -8.44 -5.58
CA TRP A 70 1.67 -9.29 -4.74
C TRP A 70 2.55 -10.22 -5.61
N THR A 71 3.86 -10.02 -5.55
CA THR A 71 4.86 -10.82 -6.27
C THR A 71 5.68 -11.75 -5.36
N GLY A 72 5.38 -11.75 -4.06
CA GLY A 72 6.05 -12.62 -3.10
C GLY A 72 5.54 -14.07 -3.15
N LYS A 73 6.05 -14.91 -2.25
CA LYS A 73 5.58 -16.30 -2.13
C LYS A 73 4.10 -16.32 -1.74
N LYS A 74 3.41 -17.36 -2.18
CA LYS A 74 1.97 -17.57 -1.95
C LYS A 74 1.77 -18.88 -1.18
N TYR A 75 0.67 -18.95 -0.44
CA TYR A 75 0.18 -20.16 0.19
C TYR A 75 -1.32 -20.24 -0.09
N HIS A 76 -1.76 -21.33 -0.70
CA HIS A 76 -3.18 -21.55 -0.95
C HIS A 76 -3.73 -22.52 0.08
N THR A 77 -4.88 -22.17 0.65
CA THR A 77 -5.62 -23.02 1.58
C THR A 77 -7.09 -22.65 1.52
N ASP A 78 -7.94 -23.59 1.86
CA ASP A 78 -9.36 -23.30 2.10
C ASP A 78 -9.46 -22.54 3.43
N ASP A 79 -10.19 -21.43 3.43
CA ASP A 79 -10.52 -20.63 4.62
C ASP A 79 -11.99 -20.21 4.55
N ASP A 80 -12.31 -19.01 4.01
CA ASP A 80 -13.70 -18.60 3.75
C ASP A 80 -14.24 -19.22 2.45
N ALA A 81 -13.35 -19.39 1.46
CA ALA A 81 -13.64 -20.00 0.18
C ALA A 81 -12.60 -21.08 -0.17
N LYS A 82 -12.91 -21.91 -1.16
CA LYS A 82 -11.94 -22.89 -1.67
C LYS A 82 -10.76 -22.19 -2.32
N ASN A 83 -9.56 -22.68 -2.02
CA ASN A 83 -8.31 -22.31 -2.65
C ASN A 83 -7.97 -20.81 -2.56
N GLU A 84 -8.21 -20.19 -1.41
CA GLU A 84 -7.87 -18.78 -1.20
C GLU A 84 -6.36 -18.56 -1.17
N CYS A 85 -5.90 -17.51 -1.83
CA CYS A 85 -4.49 -17.14 -1.87
C CYS A 85 -4.13 -16.25 -0.69
N PHE A 86 -3.20 -16.72 0.13
CA PHE A 86 -2.58 -15.94 1.20
C PHE A 86 -1.12 -15.64 0.90
N ARG A 87 -0.63 -14.52 1.42
CA ARG A 87 0.79 -14.19 1.35
C ARG A 87 1.59 -15.18 2.20
N LYS A 88 2.75 -15.59 1.70
CA LYS A 88 3.70 -16.46 2.40
C LYS A 88 5.00 -15.72 2.64
N TYR A 89 5.51 -15.84 3.86
CA TYR A 89 6.67 -15.12 4.33
C TYR A 89 7.80 -16.07 4.76
N LYS A 90 9.04 -15.55 4.76
CA LYS A 90 10.22 -16.32 5.19
C LYS A 90 10.22 -16.51 6.71
N LYS A 91 9.82 -15.48 7.45
CA LYS A 91 9.68 -15.50 8.92
C LYS A 91 8.49 -14.67 9.38
N ALA A 92 7.99 -14.94 10.58
CA ALA A 92 6.86 -14.22 11.18
C ALA A 92 7.04 -12.69 11.16
N GLU A 93 8.25 -12.18 11.42
CA GLU A 93 8.56 -10.74 11.42
C GLU A 93 8.22 -10.04 10.09
N ASP A 94 8.34 -10.76 8.96
CA ASP A 94 8.00 -10.21 7.64
C ASP A 94 6.48 -10.00 7.52
N SER A 95 5.65 -10.88 8.11
CA SER A 95 4.20 -10.67 8.17
C SER A 95 3.81 -9.49 9.07
N TYR A 96 4.53 -9.28 10.18
CA TYR A 96 4.34 -8.08 11.04
C TYR A 96 4.70 -6.80 10.29
N LYS A 97 5.75 -6.83 9.47
CA LYS A 97 6.12 -5.71 8.61
C LYS A 97 5.03 -5.44 7.57
N ASP A 98 4.61 -6.48 6.85
CA ASP A 98 3.61 -6.36 5.80
C ASP A 98 2.24 -5.93 6.34
N HIS A 99 1.84 -6.39 7.52
CA HIS A 99 0.66 -5.89 8.23
C HIS A 99 0.75 -4.40 8.55
N SER A 100 1.91 -3.93 9.04
CA SER A 100 2.10 -2.50 9.32
C SER A 100 2.04 -1.66 8.03
N GLU A 101 2.61 -2.18 6.95
CA GLU A 101 2.58 -1.56 5.62
C GLU A 101 1.17 -1.59 5.03
N PHE A 102 0.42 -2.67 5.22
CA PHE A 102 -0.97 -2.80 4.82
C PHE A 102 -1.85 -1.71 5.44
N LEU A 103 -1.77 -1.53 6.76
CA LEU A 103 -2.54 -0.49 7.45
C LEU A 103 -2.08 0.92 7.10
N THR A 104 -0.79 1.17 6.88
CA THR A 104 -0.29 2.53 6.57
C THR A 104 -0.45 2.94 5.11
N GLN A 105 -0.55 1.99 4.19
CA GLN A 105 -0.51 2.26 2.75
C GLN A 105 -1.87 2.16 2.06
N ARG A 106 -2.90 1.62 2.70
CA ARG A 106 -4.29 1.65 2.22
C ARG A 106 -5.01 2.85 2.83
N GLY A 107 -5.69 3.64 2.01
CA GLY A 107 -6.33 4.87 2.45
C GLY A 107 -7.42 4.65 3.50
N ARG A 108 -8.06 3.48 3.52
CA ARG A 108 -9.25 3.21 4.31
C ARG A 108 -8.93 3.13 5.79
N TYR A 109 -7.65 2.91 6.09
CA TYR A 109 -7.09 2.92 7.43
C TYR A 109 -6.45 4.26 7.81
N SER A 110 -6.33 5.21 6.88
CA SER A 110 -5.56 6.44 7.08
C SER A 110 -6.08 7.29 8.25
N PHE A 111 -7.40 7.32 8.45
CA PHE A 111 -8.02 8.04 9.57
C PHE A 111 -7.63 7.46 10.94
N LEU A 112 -7.24 6.18 11.03
CA LEU A 112 -6.78 5.57 12.29
C LEU A 112 -5.55 6.29 12.84
N PHE A 113 -4.70 6.83 11.96
CA PHE A 113 -3.45 7.49 12.35
C PHE A 113 -3.67 8.92 12.88
N GLU A 114 -4.91 9.41 12.89
CA GLU A 114 -5.31 10.62 13.60
C GLU A 114 -5.50 10.35 15.09
N TYR A 115 -5.80 9.10 15.46
CA TYR A 115 -6.01 8.68 16.84
C TYR A 115 -4.69 8.61 17.61
N LYS A 116 -4.78 8.74 18.93
CA LYS A 116 -3.60 8.58 19.79
C LYS A 116 -3.17 7.12 19.79
N THR A 117 -1.86 6.87 19.83
CA THR A 117 -1.31 5.50 19.80
C THR A 117 -1.54 4.71 21.08
N ASN A 118 -2.15 5.30 22.10
CA ASN A 118 -2.54 4.66 23.35
C ASN A 118 -4.07 4.54 23.51
N ASP A 119 -4.84 4.84 22.45
CA ASP A 119 -6.30 4.69 22.43
C ASP A 119 -6.69 3.44 21.65
N TYR A 120 -6.33 2.28 22.18
CA TYR A 120 -6.56 1.00 21.50
C TYR A 120 -8.05 0.71 21.30
N LYS A 121 -8.94 1.23 22.16
CA LYS A 121 -10.40 1.07 22.01
C LYS A 121 -10.86 1.77 20.74
N LYS A 122 -10.49 3.04 20.53
CA LYS A 122 -10.83 3.78 19.30
C LYS A 122 -10.21 3.15 18.05
N TRP A 123 -8.99 2.62 18.16
CA TRP A 123 -8.35 1.86 17.08
C TRP A 123 -9.12 0.57 16.73
N ALA A 124 -9.57 -0.21 17.72
CA ALA A 124 -10.30 -1.46 17.48
C ALA A 124 -11.62 -1.22 16.74
N TYR A 125 -12.39 -0.20 17.15
CA TYR A 125 -13.61 0.21 16.43
C TYR A 125 -13.31 0.77 15.04
N GLY A 126 -12.28 1.61 14.91
CA GLY A 126 -11.87 2.16 13.63
C GLY A 126 -11.41 1.09 12.63
N LEU A 127 -10.71 0.03 13.09
CA LEU A 127 -10.30 -1.09 12.22
C LEU A 127 -11.52 -1.81 11.63
N LYS A 128 -12.58 -1.98 12.43
CA LYS A 128 -13.85 -2.53 11.96
C LYS A 128 -14.53 -1.60 10.97
N GLN A 129 -14.61 -0.30 11.27
CA GLN A 129 -15.16 0.72 10.35
C GLN A 129 -14.42 0.75 9.01
N ALA A 130 -13.08 0.60 9.04
CA ALA A 130 -12.24 0.54 7.85
C ALA A 130 -12.33 -0.79 7.08
N GLY A 131 -13.13 -1.75 7.53
CA GLY A 131 -13.34 -3.03 6.86
C GLY A 131 -12.17 -4.01 6.99
N TYR A 132 -11.46 -4.02 8.13
CA TYR A 132 -10.46 -5.06 8.41
C TYR A 132 -11.10 -6.45 8.56
N ALA A 133 -12.24 -6.55 9.25
CA ALA A 133 -12.94 -7.80 9.48
C ALA A 133 -14.46 -7.65 9.30
N THR A 134 -15.12 -8.70 8.83
CA THR A 134 -16.58 -8.76 8.64
C THR A 134 -17.33 -8.99 9.96
N ASN A 135 -16.71 -9.70 10.92
CA ASN A 135 -17.31 -9.98 12.23
C ASN A 135 -17.69 -8.69 13.00
N PRO A 136 -18.96 -8.48 13.37
CA PRO A 136 -19.40 -7.30 14.13
C PRO A 136 -18.76 -7.21 15.53
N LYS A 137 -18.38 -8.35 16.12
CA LYS A 137 -17.75 -8.42 17.45
C LYS A 137 -16.23 -8.22 17.42
N TYR A 138 -15.65 -7.93 16.25
CA TYR A 138 -14.20 -7.79 16.08
C TYR A 138 -13.56 -6.77 17.04
N PRO A 139 -14.11 -5.55 17.22
CA PRO A 139 -13.56 -4.60 18.18
C PRO A 139 -13.50 -5.15 19.60
N GLN A 140 -14.58 -5.79 20.06
CA GLN A 140 -14.71 -6.34 21.41
C GLN A 140 -13.75 -7.51 21.62
N LEU A 141 -13.52 -8.34 20.60
CA LEU A 141 -12.53 -9.42 20.66
C LEU A 141 -11.11 -8.87 20.84
N LEU A 142 -10.73 -7.84 20.09
CA LEU A 142 -9.43 -7.19 20.25
C LEU A 142 -9.28 -6.56 21.63
N ILE A 143 -10.27 -5.78 22.08
CA ILE A 143 -10.27 -5.14 23.40
C ILE A 143 -10.14 -6.20 24.50
N LYS A 144 -10.92 -7.29 24.43
CA LYS A 144 -10.86 -8.39 25.39
C LYS A 144 -9.46 -9.02 25.45
N ILE A 145 -8.79 -9.22 24.31
CA ILE A 145 -7.42 -9.76 24.27
C ILE A 145 -6.44 -8.76 24.88
N ILE A 146 -6.55 -7.47 24.54
CA ILE A 146 -5.68 -6.42 25.06
C ILE A 146 -5.79 -6.33 26.58
N GLU A 147 -7.02 -6.27 27.11
CA GLU A 147 -7.27 -6.15 28.54
C GLU A 147 -6.88 -7.44 29.28
N LYS A 148 -7.23 -8.63 28.76
CA LYS A 148 -6.88 -9.93 29.37
C LYS A 148 -5.36 -10.11 29.57
N TYR A 149 -4.56 -9.63 28.62
CA TYR A 149 -3.10 -9.81 28.66
C TYR A 149 -2.34 -8.51 28.98
N ASN A 150 -3.06 -7.44 29.35
CA ASN A 150 -2.51 -6.12 29.66
C ASN A 150 -1.49 -5.67 28.59
N LEU A 151 -1.92 -5.68 27.31
CA LEU A 151 -1.05 -5.41 26.16
C LEU A 151 -0.82 -3.91 25.93
N ASP A 152 -1.71 -3.07 26.42
CA ASP A 152 -1.64 -1.61 26.34
C ASP A 152 -0.44 -1.03 27.12
N LYS A 153 0.13 -1.79 28.07
CA LYS A 153 1.44 -1.45 28.68
C LYS A 153 2.57 -1.28 27.65
N TYR A 154 2.42 -1.84 26.44
CA TYR A 154 3.38 -1.69 25.35
C TYR A 154 3.15 -0.41 24.50
N ASP A 155 2.01 0.27 24.68
CA ASP A 155 1.62 1.44 23.92
C ASP A 155 2.30 2.72 24.42
N LYS A 156 3.61 2.83 24.19
CA LYS A 156 4.37 4.05 24.54
C LYS A 156 3.89 5.26 23.74
N LYS A 157 3.71 6.42 24.38
CA LYS A 157 3.40 7.68 23.69
C LYS A 157 4.49 8.00 22.66
N VAL A 158 4.15 7.97 21.37
CA VAL A 158 5.04 8.43 20.30
C VAL A 158 4.72 9.90 20.03
N LYS A 159 5.65 10.82 20.33
CA LYS A 159 5.48 12.25 19.99
C LYS A 159 5.35 12.36 18.47
N LYS A 160 4.26 12.98 17.97
CA LYS A 160 4.13 13.33 16.54
C LYS A 160 5.32 14.24 16.21
N LYS A 161 6.26 13.80 15.36
CA LYS A 161 7.08 14.76 14.60
C LYS A 161 6.08 15.53 13.73
N GLN A 162 5.92 16.83 13.99
CA GLN A 162 5.19 17.73 13.11
C GLN A 162 5.89 17.67 11.75
N ASP A 163 5.15 17.19 10.75
CA ASP A 163 5.56 17.39 9.36
C ASP A 163 5.49 18.90 9.12
N LYS A 164 6.64 19.54 8.94
CA LYS A 164 6.71 20.96 8.56
C LYS A 164 5.90 21.12 7.27
N LYS A 165 4.84 21.92 7.31
CA LYS A 165 4.19 22.46 6.10
C LYS A 165 5.29 23.18 5.32
N THR A 166 5.75 22.58 4.23
CA THR A 166 6.60 23.27 3.26
C THR A 166 5.70 24.07 2.35
N ASP A 167 5.92 25.39 2.32
CA ASP A 167 5.31 26.29 1.36
C ASP A 167 5.54 25.77 -0.06
N ILE A 168 4.46 25.42 -0.75
CA ILE A 168 4.51 24.98 -2.14
C ILE A 168 4.77 26.24 -2.98
N LYS A 169 6.01 26.41 -3.44
CA LYS A 169 6.30 27.28 -4.58
C LYS A 169 5.39 26.87 -5.75
N LYS A 170 4.62 27.82 -6.28
CA LYS A 170 3.80 27.63 -7.50
C LYS A 170 4.72 27.35 -8.69
N GLU A 171 4.99 26.09 -8.96
CA GLU A 171 5.50 25.68 -10.29
C GLU A 171 4.33 25.68 -11.28
N ASN A 172 4.46 26.46 -12.35
CA ASN A 172 3.55 26.48 -13.50
C ASN A 172 3.60 25.12 -14.21
N TYR A 173 2.70 24.22 -13.85
CA TYR A 173 2.57 22.89 -14.44
C TYR A 173 1.84 22.99 -15.78
N ILE A 174 2.43 22.45 -16.86
CA ILE A 174 1.71 22.28 -18.13
C ILE A 174 0.70 21.16 -17.96
N ALA A 175 -0.59 21.49 -18.03
CA ALA A 175 -1.66 20.50 -17.98
C ALA A 175 -1.69 19.67 -19.26
N ILE A 176 -1.77 18.35 -19.15
CA ILE A 176 -1.97 17.48 -20.30
C ILE A 176 -3.45 17.54 -20.69
N SER A 177 -3.74 17.87 -21.94
CA SER A 177 -5.12 17.88 -22.44
C SER A 177 -5.73 16.49 -22.34
N THR A 178 -6.86 16.39 -21.64
CA THR A 178 -7.62 15.14 -21.46
C THR A 178 -8.23 14.63 -22.75
N ALA A 179 -8.39 15.50 -23.77
CA ALA A 179 -8.86 15.11 -25.10
C ALA A 179 -7.92 14.11 -25.80
N ASN A 180 -6.67 14.00 -25.35
CA ASN A 180 -5.70 13.05 -25.89
C ASN A 180 -5.92 11.61 -25.41
N PHE A 181 -6.81 11.39 -24.44
CA PHE A 181 -7.02 10.07 -23.84
C PHE A 181 -8.41 9.54 -24.14
N LYS A 182 -8.48 8.27 -24.52
CA LYS A 182 -9.76 7.59 -24.75
C LYS A 182 -10.39 7.28 -23.40
N GLN A 183 -11.61 7.76 -23.14
CA GLN A 183 -12.39 7.26 -22.02
C GLN A 183 -12.79 5.81 -22.32
N VAL A 184 -12.43 4.88 -21.45
CA VAL A 184 -12.64 3.43 -21.68
C VAL A 184 -13.59 2.79 -20.68
N ASP A 185 -13.82 3.42 -19.54
CA ASP A 185 -14.55 2.80 -18.44
C ASP A 185 -15.09 3.87 -17.48
N ARG A 186 -15.99 3.46 -16.58
CA ARG A 186 -16.49 4.28 -15.48
C ARG A 186 -16.50 3.43 -14.22
N TRP A 187 -15.82 3.90 -13.19
CA TRP A 187 -15.78 3.23 -11.91
C TRP A 187 -17.14 3.25 -11.20
N SER A 188 -17.36 2.39 -10.22
CA SER A 188 -18.63 2.30 -9.49
C SER A 188 -19.01 3.60 -8.75
N SER A 189 -18.02 4.43 -8.43
CA SER A 189 -18.18 5.80 -7.89
C SER A 189 -18.74 6.81 -8.90
N GLY A 190 -18.84 6.42 -10.18
CA GLY A 190 -19.12 7.33 -11.29
C GLY A 190 -17.88 7.98 -11.91
N ARG A 191 -16.68 7.77 -11.34
CA ARG A 191 -15.42 8.34 -11.83
C ARG A 191 -15.06 7.82 -13.22
N LYS A 192 -14.68 8.71 -14.12
CA LYS A 192 -14.27 8.37 -15.49
C LYS A 192 -12.86 7.78 -15.49
N ILE A 193 -12.70 6.69 -16.23
CA ILE A 193 -11.40 6.04 -16.44
C ILE A 193 -11.01 6.19 -17.90
N TYR A 194 -9.78 6.63 -18.10
CA TYR A 194 -9.19 6.83 -19.41
C TYR A 194 -8.09 5.81 -19.65
N GLU A 195 -7.71 5.67 -20.91
CA GLU A 195 -6.59 4.84 -21.33
C GLU A 195 -5.61 5.66 -22.15
N ASN A 196 -4.32 5.44 -21.87
CA ASN A 196 -3.22 5.89 -22.71
C ASN A 196 -2.18 4.77 -22.85
N ASN A 197 -1.81 4.44 -24.09
CA ASN A 197 -0.83 3.40 -24.40
C ASN A 197 -1.19 2.03 -23.76
N GLY A 198 -2.48 1.70 -23.72
CA GLY A 198 -3.00 0.46 -23.10
C GLY A 198 -2.78 0.40 -21.58
N VAL A 199 -2.81 1.54 -20.90
CA VAL A 199 -2.67 1.67 -19.44
C VAL A 199 -3.77 2.58 -18.92
N LYS A 200 -4.53 2.11 -17.92
CA LYS A 200 -5.62 2.88 -17.30
C LYS A 200 -5.09 4.04 -16.46
N LEU A 201 -5.77 5.18 -16.55
CA LEU A 201 -5.48 6.41 -15.81
C LEU A 201 -6.76 7.15 -15.42
N ILE A 202 -6.60 8.07 -14.47
CA ILE A 202 -7.61 9.05 -14.06
C ILE A 202 -7.05 10.46 -14.18
N ILE A 203 -7.96 11.43 -14.16
CA ILE A 203 -7.66 12.85 -14.03
C ILE A 203 -8.04 13.25 -12.62
N ILE A 204 -7.14 13.94 -11.93
CA ILE A 204 -7.36 14.37 -10.55
C ILE A 204 -8.45 15.44 -10.49
N GLU A 205 -9.43 15.21 -9.62
CA GLU A 205 -10.56 16.08 -9.37
C GLU A 205 -10.40 16.84 -8.04
N LYS A 206 -11.27 17.84 -7.82
CA LYS A 206 -11.24 18.62 -6.58
C LYS A 206 -11.54 17.72 -5.38
N GLY A 207 -10.67 17.75 -4.38
CA GLY A 207 -10.83 16.96 -3.15
C GLY A 207 -10.15 15.59 -3.20
N ASP A 208 -9.59 15.20 -4.34
CA ASP A 208 -8.84 13.95 -4.44
C ASP A 208 -7.62 13.96 -3.53
N THR A 209 -7.45 12.85 -2.82
CA THR A 209 -6.26 12.56 -2.03
C THR A 209 -5.72 11.20 -2.42
N PHE A 210 -4.40 10.99 -2.24
CA PHE A 210 -3.82 9.65 -2.43
C PHE A 210 -4.51 8.58 -1.57
N ASN A 211 -5.09 8.94 -0.43
CA ASN A 211 -5.82 8.01 0.42
C ASN A 211 -7.16 7.65 -0.22
N GLY A 212 -7.98 8.66 -0.56
CA GLY A 212 -9.29 8.43 -1.19
C GLY A 212 -9.18 7.62 -2.48
N LEU A 213 -8.19 7.95 -3.32
CA LEU A 213 -7.93 7.21 -4.56
C LEU A 213 -7.39 5.80 -4.32
N ALA A 214 -6.54 5.60 -3.30
CA ALA A 214 -6.08 4.26 -2.90
C ALA A 214 -7.25 3.34 -2.52
N ASP A 215 -8.28 3.90 -1.90
CA ASP A 215 -9.45 3.14 -1.47
C ASP A 215 -10.40 2.87 -2.60
N GLU A 216 -10.70 3.91 -3.36
CA GLU A 216 -11.59 3.83 -4.51
C GLU A 216 -11.13 2.73 -5.46
N PHE A 217 -9.81 2.63 -5.73
CA PHE A 217 -9.25 1.71 -6.70
C PHE A 217 -8.68 0.42 -6.12
N ASP A 218 -8.71 0.23 -4.80
CA ASP A 218 -7.99 -0.84 -4.08
C ASP A 218 -6.51 -0.95 -4.51
N ILE A 219 -5.82 0.19 -4.59
CA ILE A 219 -4.40 0.29 -4.94
C ILE A 219 -3.63 0.86 -3.74
N TYR A 220 -2.44 0.34 -3.44
CA TYR A 220 -1.61 0.90 -2.37
C TYR A 220 -1.09 2.29 -2.76
N ARG A 221 -1.01 3.23 -1.81
CA ARG A 221 -0.49 4.60 -2.06
C ARG A 221 0.90 4.62 -2.71
N TRP A 222 1.76 3.68 -2.34
CA TRP A 222 3.10 3.59 -2.94
C TRP A 222 3.04 3.09 -4.39
N GLN A 223 2.04 2.29 -4.77
CA GLN A 223 1.85 1.88 -6.16
C GLN A 223 1.50 3.09 -7.00
N PHE A 224 0.57 3.96 -6.57
CA PHE A 224 0.28 5.23 -7.22
C PHE A 224 1.56 6.05 -7.47
N LYS A 225 2.36 6.25 -6.41
CA LYS A 225 3.62 7.01 -6.53
C LYS A 225 4.61 6.35 -7.47
N ASN A 226 4.77 5.04 -7.39
CA ASN A 226 5.72 4.30 -8.22
C ASN A 226 5.28 4.22 -9.69
N TYR A 227 3.98 4.08 -9.97
CA TYR A 227 3.46 4.02 -11.35
C TYR A 227 3.57 5.38 -12.03
N ASN A 228 3.48 6.45 -11.25
CA ASN A 228 3.51 7.82 -11.73
C ASN A 228 4.86 8.51 -11.57
N ASP A 229 5.90 7.77 -11.15
CA ASP A 229 7.25 8.28 -10.92
C ASP A 229 7.27 9.53 -9.99
N LEU A 230 6.39 9.55 -8.98
CA LEU A 230 6.18 10.70 -8.08
C LEU A 230 7.08 10.67 -6.85
N GLU A 231 7.45 11.85 -6.37
CA GLU A 231 8.18 12.00 -5.12
C GLU A 231 7.35 11.58 -3.89
N LYS A 232 8.03 11.22 -2.80
CA LYS A 232 7.37 10.84 -1.53
C LYS A 232 6.46 11.95 -0.99
N LYS A 233 6.84 13.22 -1.18
CA LYS A 233 6.12 14.41 -0.69
C LYS A 233 5.18 15.04 -1.73
N HIS A 234 4.99 14.39 -2.89
CA HIS A 234 4.12 14.91 -3.94
C HIS A 234 2.70 15.15 -3.42
N VAL A 235 2.11 16.27 -3.83
CA VAL A 235 0.73 16.66 -3.55
C VAL A 235 -0.02 16.66 -4.88
N LEU A 236 -1.16 15.98 -4.92
CA LEU A 236 -1.99 15.90 -6.12
C LEU A 236 -2.50 17.29 -6.53
N LYS A 237 -2.47 17.57 -7.82
CA LYS A 237 -3.01 18.82 -8.40
C LYS A 237 -4.24 18.51 -9.23
N ILE A 238 -5.28 19.35 -9.16
CA ILE A 238 -6.47 19.22 -10.00
C ILE A 238 -6.05 19.24 -11.48
N GLY A 239 -6.59 18.31 -12.28
CA GLY A 239 -6.24 18.12 -13.68
C GLY A 239 -4.99 17.25 -13.91
N GLU A 240 -4.27 16.85 -12.86
CA GLU A 240 -3.10 15.99 -12.99
C GLU A 240 -3.49 14.59 -13.51
N VAL A 241 -2.68 14.05 -14.41
CA VAL A 241 -2.85 12.69 -14.94
C VAL A 241 -2.21 11.69 -13.99
N ILE A 242 -2.99 10.72 -13.52
CA ILE A 242 -2.52 9.69 -12.61
C ILE A 242 -2.87 8.29 -13.16
N TYR A 243 -1.84 7.53 -13.49
CA TYR A 243 -1.95 6.14 -13.92
C TYR A 243 -2.27 5.21 -12.75
N LEU A 244 -3.22 4.31 -12.98
CA LEU A 244 -3.65 3.27 -12.04
C LEU A 244 -2.79 2.00 -12.15
N GLU A 245 -1.99 1.90 -13.21
CA GLU A 245 -1.18 0.73 -13.53
C GLU A 245 0.25 1.13 -13.93
N LYS A 246 1.17 0.17 -13.94
CA LYS A 246 2.55 0.44 -14.40
C LYS A 246 2.54 0.90 -15.87
N LYS A 247 3.06 2.09 -16.10
CA LYS A 247 3.34 2.63 -17.43
C LYS A 247 4.23 1.68 -18.27
N LYS A 248 4.05 1.70 -19.59
CA LYS A 248 4.77 0.81 -20.52
C LYS A 248 6.26 1.17 -20.61
N ARG A 249 7.01 0.32 -21.31
CA ARG A 249 8.45 0.50 -21.55
C ARG A 249 8.77 1.30 -22.81
N LYS A 250 7.80 1.43 -23.71
CA LYS A 250 7.85 2.11 -25.00
C LYS A 250 6.48 2.77 -25.22
N ALA A 251 6.39 3.78 -26.09
CA ALA A 251 5.14 4.48 -26.44
C ALA A 251 4.11 3.56 -27.12
N ASP A 252 3.12 4.14 -27.80
CA ASP A 252 2.39 3.50 -28.91
C ASP A 252 3.23 3.50 -30.21
N LYS A 253 3.02 2.56 -31.15
CA LYS A 253 3.90 2.39 -32.33
C LYS A 253 3.96 3.63 -33.21
N LYS A 254 2.88 4.43 -33.21
CA LYS A 254 2.82 5.69 -33.97
C LYS A 254 3.76 6.78 -33.43
N TYR A 255 4.18 6.70 -32.17
CA TYR A 255 5.08 7.68 -31.56
C TYR A 255 6.50 7.12 -31.45
N LYS A 256 7.35 7.37 -32.45
CA LYS A 256 8.76 6.98 -32.43
C LYS A 256 9.61 7.94 -31.58
N THR A 257 9.35 9.24 -31.72
CA THR A 257 10.09 10.32 -31.08
C THR A 257 9.15 11.45 -30.65
N HIS A 258 9.62 12.30 -29.75
CA HIS A 258 8.99 13.56 -29.37
C HIS A 258 10.03 14.68 -29.39
N VAL A 259 9.66 15.85 -29.92
CA VAL A 259 10.51 17.05 -29.90
C VAL A 259 10.09 17.86 -28.68
N ILE A 260 11.05 18.17 -27.81
CA ILE A 260 10.78 18.90 -26.57
C ILE A 260 10.36 20.33 -26.90
N ASN A 261 9.22 20.76 -26.35
CA ASN A 261 8.79 22.15 -26.35
C ASN A 261 9.27 22.89 -25.10
N ALA A 262 9.25 24.22 -25.14
CA ALA A 262 9.53 25.05 -23.97
C ALA A 262 8.76 24.57 -22.72
N ARG A 263 9.48 24.43 -21.60
CA ARG A 263 8.95 24.07 -20.25
C ARG A 263 8.47 22.63 -20.07
N GLU A 264 8.58 21.77 -21.08
CA GLU A 264 8.29 20.34 -20.90
C GLU A 264 9.39 19.64 -20.09
N THR A 265 8.98 18.73 -19.21
CA THR A 265 9.90 17.89 -18.45
C THR A 265 9.85 16.45 -18.94
N ILE A 266 10.90 15.65 -18.66
CA ILE A 266 10.85 14.20 -18.95
C ILE A 266 9.73 13.50 -18.18
N HIS A 267 9.33 14.03 -17.01
CA HIS A 267 8.15 13.55 -16.29
C HIS A 267 6.85 13.86 -17.04
N TYR A 268 6.71 15.07 -17.56
CA TYR A 268 5.58 15.43 -18.42
C TYR A 268 5.48 14.49 -19.63
N ILE A 269 6.59 14.25 -20.35
CA ILE A 269 6.63 13.33 -21.51
C ILE A 269 6.30 11.89 -21.08
N SER A 270 6.76 11.47 -19.91
CA SER A 270 6.45 10.17 -19.30
C SER A 270 4.94 9.98 -19.09
N GLN A 271 4.26 11.01 -18.61
CA GLN A 271 2.80 11.03 -18.40
C GLN A 271 2.04 11.16 -19.73
N LEU A 272 2.53 11.98 -20.67
CA LEU A 272 1.88 12.20 -21.96
C LEU A 272 1.79 10.92 -22.82
N TYR A 273 2.83 10.09 -22.81
CA TYR A 273 2.89 8.88 -23.64
C TYR A 273 2.67 7.55 -22.88
N GLY A 274 2.41 7.61 -21.58
CA GLY A 274 2.22 6.40 -20.77
C GLY A 274 3.46 5.50 -20.71
N ILE A 275 4.65 6.11 -20.62
CA ILE A 275 5.95 5.40 -20.58
C ILE A 275 6.62 5.69 -19.24
N SER A 276 7.16 4.68 -18.55
CA SER A 276 7.87 4.93 -17.28
C SER A 276 9.07 5.89 -17.46
N LEU A 277 9.25 6.83 -16.53
CA LEU A 277 10.31 7.84 -16.58
C LEU A 277 11.71 7.23 -16.76
N LYS A 278 11.98 6.17 -16.00
CA LYS A 278 13.24 5.39 -16.07
C LYS A 278 13.53 4.89 -17.50
N ARG A 279 12.51 4.57 -18.29
CA ARG A 279 12.68 4.05 -19.64
C ARG A 279 13.02 5.14 -20.64
N ILE A 280 12.44 6.32 -20.51
CA ILE A 280 12.80 7.47 -21.34
C ILE A 280 14.28 7.82 -21.12
N TYR A 281 14.73 7.90 -19.86
CA TYR A 281 16.16 8.11 -19.56
C TYR A 281 17.05 7.06 -20.22
N LYS A 282 16.70 5.77 -20.09
CA LYS A 282 17.51 4.68 -20.65
C LYS A 282 17.51 4.66 -22.18
N LEU A 283 16.39 4.93 -22.85
CA LEU A 283 16.30 4.94 -24.32
C LEU A 283 17.13 6.05 -24.96
N ASN A 284 17.39 7.12 -24.20
CA ASN A 284 18.06 8.33 -24.68
C ASN A 284 19.44 8.53 -24.07
N ASN A 285 19.94 7.57 -23.28
CA ASN A 285 21.20 7.67 -22.53
C ASN A 285 21.33 8.99 -21.73
N LEU A 286 20.22 9.40 -21.11
CA LEU A 286 20.15 10.66 -20.36
C LEU A 286 20.40 10.44 -18.86
N PRO A 287 21.17 11.31 -18.18
CA PRO A 287 21.30 11.27 -16.73
C PRO A 287 19.98 11.69 -16.06
N LYS A 288 19.75 11.18 -14.85
CA LYS A 288 18.55 11.54 -14.07
C LYS A 288 18.58 13.01 -13.67
N GLY A 289 17.44 13.69 -13.77
CA GLY A 289 17.31 15.10 -13.37
C GLY A 289 17.88 16.10 -14.38
N ILE A 290 18.33 15.66 -15.57
CA ILE A 290 18.77 16.58 -16.62
C ILE A 290 17.62 17.50 -17.05
N GLN A 291 17.93 18.78 -17.17
CA GLN A 291 17.08 19.74 -17.86
C GLN A 291 17.41 19.69 -19.34
N LEU A 292 16.40 19.66 -20.19
CA LEU A 292 16.57 19.47 -21.62
C LEU A 292 16.21 20.76 -22.36
N GLU A 293 16.98 21.04 -23.39
CA GLU A 293 16.76 22.17 -24.27
C GLU A 293 15.59 21.89 -25.22
N GLU A 294 14.84 22.94 -25.50
CA GLU A 294 13.80 22.95 -26.51
C GLU A 294 14.36 22.53 -27.88
N GLY A 295 13.55 21.83 -28.69
CA GLY A 295 13.97 21.29 -29.98
C GLY A 295 14.71 19.95 -29.91
N LYS A 296 15.16 19.51 -28.74
CA LYS A 296 15.82 18.20 -28.59
C LYS A 296 14.84 17.05 -28.86
N LYS A 297 15.24 16.11 -29.73
CA LYS A 297 14.48 14.88 -30.02
C LYS A 297 14.71 13.81 -28.96
N ILE A 298 13.62 13.29 -28.41
CA ILE A 298 13.56 12.19 -27.44
C ILE A 298 12.96 10.96 -28.08
N LYS A 299 13.72 9.85 -28.08
CA LYS A 299 13.24 8.52 -28.47
C LYS A 299 12.25 7.99 -27.45
N LEU A 300 11.12 7.49 -27.94
CA LEU A 300 10.06 6.93 -27.10
C LEU A 300 9.91 5.41 -27.26
N ARG A 301 10.65 4.78 -28.18
CA ARG A 301 10.61 3.35 -28.46
C ARG A 301 11.97 2.76 -28.77
#